data_AF-N8XHP7-F1
#
_entry.id   AF-N8XHP7-F1
#
_cell.length_a   1.000
_cell.length_b   1.000
_cell.length_c   1.000
_cell.angle_alpha   90.00
_cell.angle_beta   90.00
_cell.angle_gamma   90.00
#
_symmetry.space_group_name_H-M   'P 1'
#
loop_
_entity.id
_entity.type
_entity.pdbx_description
1 polymer ?
#
loop_
_entity_poly.entity_id
_entity_poly.type
_entity_poly.pdbx_seq_one_letter_code
_entity_poly.pdbx_strand_id
1 'polypeptide(L)'
;MNVIKTLAISTLSLLSLVACKSISSYTADYEKANQQISGIPLSDAQAQMIGQDFVSAFNSMGTVNFVKNASQLYADNLYINDTLSQFSTKKELMKHFEGMNKHVSMNRTEFVGDFFI
;
A
#
# COMPACT_ATOMS: atom_id res chain seq x y z
N MET A 1 12.36 -47.31 -16.28
CA MET A 1 11.12 -46.52 -16.47
C MET A 1 10.69 -45.73 -15.22
N ASN A 2 10.84 -46.27 -13.99
CA ASN A 2 10.46 -45.54 -12.77
C ASN A 2 11.40 -44.38 -12.40
N VAL A 3 12.71 -44.49 -12.60
CA VAL A 3 13.68 -43.44 -12.24
C VAL A 3 13.45 -42.14 -13.01
N ILE A 4 13.14 -42.23 -14.31
CA ILE A 4 12.86 -41.06 -15.16
C ILE A 4 11.55 -40.36 -14.73
N LYS A 5 10.53 -41.14 -14.34
CA LYS A 5 9.27 -40.58 -13.81
C LYS A 5 9.50 -39.87 -12.48
N THR A 6 10.30 -40.45 -11.58
CA THR A 6 10.65 -39.82 -10.30
C THR A 6 11.42 -38.52 -10.51
N LEU A 7 12.39 -38.50 -11.43
CA LEU A 7 13.15 -37.29 -11.76
C LEU A 7 12.24 -36.17 -12.29
N ALA A 8 11.32 -36.50 -13.20
CA ALA A 8 10.39 -35.55 -13.79
C ALA A 8 9.40 -34.96 -12.76
N ILE A 9 8.95 -35.75 -11.79
CA ILE A 9 8.05 -35.27 -10.72
C ILE A 9 8.83 -34.37 -9.74
N SER A 10 10.08 -34.69 -9.45
CA SER A 10 10.93 -33.86 -8.57
C SER A 10 11.32 -32.52 -9.20
N THR A 11 11.55 -32.45 -10.51
CA THR A 11 11.85 -31.17 -11.18
C THR A 11 10.61 -30.27 -11.30
N LEU A 12 9.42 -30.85 -11.50
CA LEU A 12 8.17 -30.10 -11.56
C LEU A 12 7.79 -29.45 -10.21
N SER A 13 8.09 -30.14 -9.11
CA SER A 13 7.88 -29.63 -7.74
C SER A 13 8.91 -28.56 -7.33
N LEU A 14 10.13 -28.62 -7.85
CA LEU A 14 11.13 -27.55 -7.69
C LEU A 14 10.75 -26.28 -8.47
N LEU A 15 10.16 -26.41 -9.66
CA LEU A 15 9.67 -25.28 -10.46
C LEU A 15 8.50 -24.54 -9.79
N SER A 16 7.67 -25.22 -8.99
CA SER A 16 6.58 -24.59 -8.24
C SER A 16 7.04 -23.74 -7.05
N LEU A 17 8.27 -23.93 -6.56
CA LEU A 17 8.83 -23.14 -5.44
C LEU A 17 9.40 -21.78 -5.89
N VAL A 18 9.71 -21.60 -7.18
CA VAL A 18 10.19 -20.32 -7.74
C VAL A 18 9.03 -19.32 -7.95
N ALA A 19 7.79 -19.76 -7.73
CA ALA A 19 6.61 -18.89 -7.74
C ALA A 19 6.44 -18.06 -6.44
N CYS A 20 7.36 -18.18 -5.47
CA CYS A 20 7.49 -17.22 -4.39
C CYS A 20 7.91 -15.87 -4.97
N LYS A 21 6.92 -15.07 -5.34
CA LYS A 21 7.05 -13.67 -5.74
C LYS A 21 7.78 -12.95 -4.62
N SER A 22 9.08 -12.70 -4.79
CA SER A 22 9.78 -11.77 -3.92
C SER A 22 9.09 -10.42 -4.09
N ILE A 23 8.70 -9.82 -2.98
CA ILE A 23 8.20 -8.45 -2.97
C ILE A 23 9.36 -7.60 -3.51
N SER A 24 9.21 -6.98 -4.67
CA SER A 24 10.28 -6.16 -5.25
C SER A 24 10.62 -5.05 -4.27
N SER A 25 11.90 -4.92 -3.93
CA SER A 25 12.35 -3.82 -3.09
C SER A 25 12.22 -2.51 -3.88
N TYR A 26 11.47 -1.55 -3.35
CA TYR A 26 11.35 -0.19 -3.92
C TYR A 26 12.62 0.65 -3.76
N THR A 27 13.78 0.04 -3.47
CA THR A 27 15.04 0.76 -3.19
C THR A 27 15.35 1.79 -4.28
N ALA A 28 15.23 1.43 -5.56
CA ALA A 28 15.53 2.35 -6.66
C ALA A 28 14.51 3.50 -6.80
N ASP A 29 13.22 3.22 -6.58
CA ASP A 29 12.16 4.23 -6.65
C ASP A 29 12.24 5.21 -5.46
N TYR A 30 12.52 4.71 -4.26
CA TYR A 30 12.79 5.54 -3.08
C TYR A 30 14.08 6.35 -3.25
N GLU A 31 15.16 5.76 -3.75
CA GLU A 31 16.41 6.48 -4.04
C GLU A 31 16.18 7.63 -5.02
N LYS A 32 15.42 7.38 -6.09
CA LYS A 32 15.06 8.40 -7.06
C LYS A 32 14.17 9.48 -6.46
N ALA A 33 13.13 9.10 -5.71
CA ALA A 33 12.25 10.05 -5.04
C ALA A 33 13.02 10.93 -4.05
N ASN A 34 13.92 10.34 -3.24
CA ASN A 34 14.73 11.06 -2.28
C ASN A 34 15.72 12.04 -2.94
N GLN A 35 16.14 11.78 -4.17
CA GLN A 35 16.99 12.69 -4.95
C GLN A 35 16.20 13.81 -5.65
N GLN A 36 14.93 13.57 -5.98
CA GLN A 36 14.15 14.43 -6.88
C GLN A 36 13.02 15.19 -6.17
N ILE A 37 12.61 14.75 -4.99
CA ILE A 37 11.49 15.29 -4.23
C ILE A 37 12.02 15.80 -2.89
N SER A 38 11.88 17.10 -2.64
CA SER A 38 12.16 17.68 -1.33
C SER A 38 10.88 17.70 -0.49
N GLY A 39 10.93 17.06 0.68
CA GLY A 39 9.85 17.16 1.67
C GLY A 39 9.71 18.60 2.20
N ILE A 40 8.51 18.96 2.61
CA ILE A 40 8.25 20.22 3.32
C ILE A 40 8.15 19.88 4.81
N PRO A 41 8.98 20.48 5.69
CA PRO A 41 8.82 20.27 7.12
C PRO A 41 7.46 20.81 7.55
N LEU A 42 6.68 19.97 8.22
CA LEU A 42 5.40 20.37 8.78
C LEU A 42 5.59 20.89 10.21
N SER A 43 4.81 21.90 10.57
CA SER A 43 4.57 22.22 11.99
C SER A 43 3.67 21.16 12.64
N ASP A 44 3.72 21.05 13.97
CA ASP A 44 2.87 20.14 14.74
C ASP A 44 1.38 20.33 14.43
N ALA A 45 0.94 21.58 14.25
CA ALA A 45 -0.44 21.88 13.88
C ALA A 45 -0.81 21.34 12.49
N GLN A 46 0.10 21.45 11.51
CA GLN A 46 -0.12 20.90 10.16
C GLN A 46 -0.12 19.38 10.17
N ALA A 47 0.82 18.77 10.89
CA ALA A 47 0.88 17.33 11.12
C ALA A 47 -0.42 16.80 11.74
N GLN A 48 -0.92 17.48 12.78
CA GLN A 48 -2.17 17.11 13.45
C GLN A 48 -3.39 17.22 12.53
N MET A 49 -3.50 18.30 11.74
CA MET A 49 -4.59 18.46 10.77
C MET A 49 -4.59 17.34 9.73
N ILE A 50 -3.42 17.01 9.17
CA ILE A 50 -3.30 15.90 8.20
C ILE A 50 -3.68 14.56 8.86
N GLY A 51 -3.27 14.33 10.10
CA GLY A 51 -3.68 13.14 10.87
C GLY A 51 -5.19 13.06 11.07
N GLN A 52 -5.85 14.19 11.36
CA GLN A 52 -7.31 14.26 11.51
C GLN A 52 -8.04 14.03 10.19
N ASP A 53 -7.56 14.59 9.08
CA ASP A 53 -8.11 14.37 7.74
C ASP A 53 -7.99 12.88 7.35
N PHE A 54 -6.86 12.25 7.67
CA PHE A 54 -6.68 10.81 7.49
C PHE A 54 -7.71 10.01 8.30
N VAL A 55 -7.85 10.28 9.59
CA VAL A 55 -8.83 9.60 10.46
C VAL A 55 -10.25 9.77 9.92
N SER A 56 -10.62 11.00 9.54
CA SER A 56 -11.94 11.32 9.00
C SER A 56 -12.23 10.55 7.72
N ALA A 57 -11.29 10.54 6.78
CA ALA A 57 -11.42 9.78 5.54
C ALA A 57 -11.57 8.28 5.82
N PHE A 58 -10.69 7.70 6.64
CA PHE A 58 -10.70 6.27 6.91
C PHE A 58 -11.92 5.83 7.72
N ASN A 59 -12.46 6.65 8.62
CA ASN A 59 -13.72 6.38 9.32
C ASN A 59 -14.95 6.41 8.39
N SER A 60 -14.80 6.91 7.16
CA SER A 60 -15.86 6.80 6.14
C SER A 60 -15.80 5.49 5.34
N MET A 61 -14.87 4.57 5.64
CA MET A 61 -14.81 3.25 5.02
C MET A 61 -16.09 2.44 5.26
N GLY A 62 -16.49 1.68 4.24
CA GLY A 62 -17.79 1.02 4.15
C GLY A 62 -18.91 1.95 3.66
N THR A 63 -18.63 3.24 3.39
CA THR A 63 -19.61 4.18 2.82
C THR A 63 -19.31 4.53 1.37
N VAL A 64 -20.27 5.13 0.67
CA VAL A 64 -20.10 5.62 -0.71
C VAL A 64 -19.08 6.75 -0.84
N ASN A 65 -18.74 7.42 0.27
CA ASN A 65 -17.84 8.57 0.26
C ASN A 65 -16.37 8.21 0.49
N PHE A 66 -16.06 6.98 0.93
CA PHE A 66 -14.71 6.59 1.33
C PHE A 66 -13.65 6.89 0.28
N VAL A 67 -13.84 6.37 -0.94
CA VAL A 67 -12.85 6.50 -2.02
C VAL A 67 -12.66 7.96 -2.39
N LYS A 68 -13.75 8.76 -2.42
CA LYS A 68 -13.68 10.20 -2.66
C LYS A 68 -12.85 10.90 -1.58
N ASN A 69 -13.13 10.63 -0.31
CA ASN A 69 -12.42 11.26 0.81
C ASN A 69 -10.94 10.85 0.85
N ALA A 70 -10.65 9.55 0.73
CA ALA A 70 -9.29 9.04 0.68
C ALA A 70 -8.50 9.62 -0.50
N SER A 71 -9.13 9.82 -1.67
CA SER A 71 -8.47 10.40 -2.83
C SER A 71 -7.94 11.83 -2.60
N GLN A 72 -8.45 12.57 -1.62
CA GLN A 72 -7.98 13.92 -1.33
C GLN A 72 -6.65 13.93 -0.57
N LEU A 73 -6.28 12.83 0.06
CA LEU A 73 -5.08 12.72 0.90
C LEU A 73 -3.80 12.44 0.12
N TYR A 74 -3.92 11.86 -1.08
CA TYR A 74 -2.77 11.33 -1.82
C TYR A 74 -2.47 12.13 -3.09
N ALA A 75 -1.17 12.38 -3.31
CA ALA A 75 -0.64 12.95 -4.54
C ALA A 75 -0.75 11.95 -5.71
N ASP A 76 -0.75 12.45 -6.95
CA ASP A 76 -0.89 11.60 -8.15
C ASP A 76 0.25 10.58 -8.28
N ASN A 77 1.47 11.04 -8.00
CA ASN A 77 2.66 10.21 -7.83
C ASN A 77 2.90 10.01 -6.33
N LEU A 78 3.00 8.76 -5.90
CA LEU A 78 3.19 8.39 -4.51
C LEU A 78 4.04 7.12 -4.43
N TYR A 79 4.54 6.79 -3.25
CA TYR A 79 5.21 5.52 -3.00
C TYR A 79 4.70 4.99 -1.66
N ILE A 80 3.79 4.02 -1.70
CA ILE A 80 3.21 3.40 -0.51
C ILE A 80 3.62 1.94 -0.46
N ASN A 81 4.13 1.53 0.69
CA ASN A 81 4.41 0.15 1.02
C ASN A 81 3.55 -0.24 2.23
N ASP A 82 2.57 -1.10 1.99
CA ASP A 82 1.82 -1.81 3.00
C ASP A 82 2.36 -3.25 3.08
N THR A 83 2.18 -3.91 4.23
CA THR A 83 2.68 -5.26 4.53
C THR A 83 2.38 -6.26 3.41
N LEU A 84 1.25 -6.10 2.73
CA LEU A 84 0.78 -7.01 1.68
C LEU A 84 0.74 -6.37 0.28
N SER A 85 1.05 -5.08 0.13
CA SER A 85 0.76 -4.36 -1.11
C SER A 85 1.64 -3.13 -1.31
N GLN A 86 1.78 -2.76 -2.57
CA GLN A 86 2.76 -1.79 -3.03
C GLN A 86 2.12 -0.95 -4.14
N PHE A 87 2.19 0.38 -4.02
CA PHE A 87 1.54 1.32 -4.95
C PHE A 87 2.49 2.47 -5.30
N SER A 88 2.59 2.79 -6.60
CA SER A 88 3.36 3.93 -7.10
C SER A 88 2.48 5.03 -7.74
N THR A 89 1.17 4.77 -7.87
CA THR A 89 0.22 5.74 -8.44
C THR A 89 -1.05 5.83 -7.61
N LYS A 90 -1.62 7.04 -7.54
CA LYS A 90 -2.91 7.28 -6.89
C LYS A 90 -4.02 6.40 -7.45
N LYS A 91 -4.04 6.18 -8.77
CA LYS A 91 -5.06 5.38 -9.44
C LYS A 91 -5.06 3.93 -8.93
N GLU A 92 -3.90 3.32 -8.78
CA GLU A 92 -3.77 1.95 -8.28
C GLU A 92 -4.17 1.86 -6.80
N LEU A 93 -3.74 2.84 -6.00
CA LEU A 93 -4.14 2.95 -4.60
C LEU A 93 -5.67 3.07 -4.45
N MET A 94 -6.31 3.95 -5.22
CA MET A 94 -7.77 4.12 -5.16
C MET A 94 -8.50 2.85 -5.56
N LYS A 95 -8.01 2.11 -6.56
CA LYS A 95 -8.58 0.80 -6.94
C LYS A 95 -8.45 -0.23 -5.81
N HIS A 96 -7.35 -0.21 -5.08
CA HIS A 96 -7.18 -1.05 -3.90
C HIS A 96 -8.20 -0.68 -2.80
N PHE A 97 -8.36 0.62 -2.52
CA PHE A 97 -9.34 1.12 -1.56
C PHE A 97 -10.79 0.83 -1.96
N GLU A 98 -11.14 0.92 -3.24
CA GLU A 98 -12.44 0.46 -3.76
C GLU A 98 -12.70 -1.01 -3.45
N GLY A 99 -11.66 -1.85 -3.54
CA GLY A 99 -11.71 -3.26 -3.14
C GLY A 99 -11.95 -3.41 -1.64
N MET A 100 -11.13 -2.75 -0.81
CA MET A 100 -11.29 -2.78 0.65
C MET A 100 -12.69 -2.33 1.09
N ASN A 101 -13.20 -1.24 0.51
CA ASN A 101 -14.49 -0.65 0.85
C ASN A 101 -15.68 -1.61 0.64
N LYS A 102 -15.55 -2.59 -0.26
CA LYS A 102 -16.58 -3.60 -0.52
C LYS A 102 -16.62 -4.70 0.53
N HIS A 103 -15.51 -4.92 1.25
CA HIS A 103 -15.32 -6.07 2.12
C HIS A 103 -15.23 -5.70 3.60
N VAL A 104 -14.92 -4.44 3.91
CA VAL A 104 -14.84 -3.94 5.28
C VAL A 104 -16.09 -3.11 5.58
N SER A 105 -16.94 -3.61 6.47
CA SER A 105 -18.05 -2.86 7.03
C SER A 105 -17.63 -2.29 8.39
N MET A 106 -17.61 -0.95 8.51
CA MET A 106 -17.30 -0.21 9.74
C MET A 106 -15.89 -0.45 10.27
N ASN A 107 -15.08 0.59 10.25
CA ASN A 107 -13.81 0.66 10.95
C ASN A 107 -13.84 1.82 11.95
N ARG A 108 -12.99 1.74 12.96
CA ARG A 108 -12.70 2.85 13.86
C ARG A 108 -11.21 3.12 13.78
N THR A 109 -10.89 4.27 13.24
CA THR A 109 -9.53 4.78 13.12
C THR A 109 -9.39 5.89 14.16
N GLU A 110 -8.31 5.84 14.92
CA GLU A 110 -7.97 6.84 15.92
C GLU A 110 -6.51 7.26 15.72
N PHE A 111 -6.26 8.55 15.90
CA PHE A 111 -4.92 9.10 15.82
C PHE A 111 -4.25 8.97 17.20
N VAL A 112 -3.14 8.25 17.27
CA VAL A 112 -2.50 7.84 18.55
C VAL A 112 -1.07 8.37 18.76
N GLY A 113 -0.59 9.34 17.99
CA GLY A 113 0.75 9.91 18.21
C GLY A 113 1.13 11.04 17.26
N ASP A 114 2.39 11.48 17.30
CA ASP A 114 2.93 12.53 16.44
C ASP A 114 3.19 12.01 15.00
N PHE A 115 2.86 12.81 13.99
CA PHE A 115 3.01 12.46 12.58
C PHE A 115 4.49 12.54 12.18
N PHE A 116 5.18 11.40 12.14
CA PHE A 116 6.51 11.32 11.53
C PHE A 116 6.34 11.00 10.04
N ILE A 117 6.68 11.95 9.18
CA ILE A 117 6.88 11.74 7.73
C ILE A 117 8.30 11.23 7.51
#